data_AF-A0A1S4EN85-F1
#
_entry.id   AF-A0A1S4EN85-F1
#
_cell.length_a   1.000
_cell.length_b   1.000
_cell.length_c   1.000
_cell.angle_alpha   90.00
_cell.angle_beta   90.00
_cell.angle_gamma   90.00
#
_symmetry.space_group_name_H-M   'P 1'
#
loop_
_entity.id
_entity.type
_entity.pdbx_description
1 polymer ?
#
loop_
_entity_poly.entity_id
_entity_poly.type
_entity_poly.pdbx_seq_one_letter_code
_entity_poly.pdbx_strand_id
1 'polypeptide(L)'
;MGIMENELTPLSLSVSQTRAQPIVRLEESSHKMFLKKIVYFLLPSNNQLSRCDLYSSNNNNVYSLAAIDLLKFLLDCEHAEATRLLQEFLADLHDQLDCILTSESAHDTLLSPKNVSNTLCQHYFLFVGVLSNRNRGLQFLESSGVLEVLNRVALTSKHDCYVKLIVSSLDYSTSSATRLILSNILTCDQVSSRLYATQFLSILLRTKLELQPDYLNWVVESIVNQLQDEKKLVSLCALSALDEACDDKHYLEAVIALRPSLLYFGDKGLLLLIRFLSTTSGFTYLNEANFVSNQLERWATHFNYR
;
A
#
# COMPACT_ATOMS: atom_id res chain seq x y z
N MET A 1 -11.42 -30.67 -13.83
CA MET A 1 -11.02 -30.13 -12.50
C MET A 1 -9.84 -30.92 -11.90
N GLY A 2 -9.85 -32.25 -11.91
CA GLY A 2 -8.76 -33.07 -11.32
C GLY A 2 -7.44 -33.23 -12.10
N ILE A 3 -7.24 -32.56 -13.25
CA ILE A 3 -5.96 -32.62 -13.99
C ILE A 3 -5.03 -31.45 -13.60
N MET A 4 -5.57 -30.29 -13.19
CA MET A 4 -4.76 -29.15 -12.75
C MET A 4 -4.30 -29.26 -11.28
N GLU A 5 -5.04 -29.96 -10.42
CA GLU A 5 -4.64 -30.18 -9.01
C GLU A 5 -3.36 -31.03 -8.89
N ASN A 6 -3.12 -31.96 -9.82
CA ASN A 6 -1.94 -32.82 -9.81
C ASN A 6 -0.68 -32.18 -10.41
N GLU A 7 -0.80 -31.08 -11.17
CA GLU A 7 0.36 -30.36 -11.73
C GLU A 7 0.80 -29.17 -10.88
N LEU A 8 -0.09 -28.62 -10.03
CA LEU A 8 0.21 -27.46 -9.18
C LEU A 8 0.84 -27.84 -7.82
N THR A 9 0.61 -29.05 -7.35
CA THR A 9 1.15 -29.53 -6.06
C THR A 9 2.68 -29.74 -6.05
N PRO A 10 3.35 -30.22 -7.12
CA PRO A 10 4.81 -30.37 -7.15
C PRO A 10 5.58 -29.04 -7.28
N LEU A 11 4.93 -27.98 -7.80
CA LEU A 11 5.57 -26.66 -7.97
C LEU A 11 5.74 -25.92 -6.63
N SER A 12 4.82 -26.10 -5.68
CA SER A 12 4.91 -25.45 -4.36
C SER A 12 6.10 -25.90 -3.50
N LEU A 13 6.53 -27.15 -3.68
CA LEU A 13 7.63 -27.76 -2.91
C LEU A 13 9.00 -27.64 -3.59
N SER A 14 9.05 -27.48 -4.91
CA SER A 14 10.31 -27.35 -5.66
C SER A 14 10.82 -25.91 -5.76
N VAL A 15 9.95 -24.91 -5.55
CA VAL A 15 10.34 -23.48 -5.61
C VAL A 15 10.87 -22.96 -4.26
N SER A 16 10.59 -23.65 -3.15
CA SER A 16 10.89 -23.14 -1.81
C SER A 16 12.28 -23.50 -1.26
N GLN A 17 13.06 -24.35 -1.93
CA GLN A 17 14.39 -24.76 -1.46
C GLN A 17 15.38 -25.03 -2.59
N THR A 18 15.64 -24.06 -3.47
CA THR A 18 16.95 -23.92 -4.14
C THR A 18 16.98 -22.62 -4.94
N ARG A 19 18.09 -21.88 -4.87
CA ARG A 19 18.50 -20.93 -5.91
C ARG A 19 18.84 -21.71 -7.20
N ALA A 20 17.85 -22.35 -7.80
CA ALA A 20 17.93 -22.94 -9.12
C ALA A 20 16.92 -22.18 -9.99
N GLN A 21 17.41 -21.40 -10.95
CA GLN A 21 16.56 -20.79 -11.97
C GLN A 21 15.71 -21.90 -12.61
N PRO A 22 14.38 -21.78 -12.68
CA PRO A 22 13.59 -22.76 -13.39
C PRO A 22 13.96 -22.68 -14.88
N ILE A 23 14.20 -23.85 -15.48
CA ILE A 23 14.59 -24.07 -16.88
C ILE A 23 13.37 -23.84 -17.79
N VAL A 24 12.62 -22.75 -17.61
CA VAL A 24 11.55 -22.38 -18.53
C VAL A 24 12.20 -21.71 -19.73
N ARG A 25 12.55 -22.53 -20.72
CA ARG A 25 13.08 -22.06 -22.00
C ARG A 25 11.93 -21.58 -22.86
N LEU A 26 11.78 -20.27 -22.94
CA LEU A 26 10.79 -19.61 -23.80
C LEU A 26 11.04 -19.78 -25.29
N GLU A 27 12.03 -20.55 -25.71
CA GLU A 27 12.18 -20.99 -27.10
C GLU A 27 11.28 -22.19 -27.41
N GLU A 28 10.98 -23.01 -26.40
CA GLU A 28 10.20 -24.24 -26.55
C GLU A 28 8.70 -23.95 -26.60
N SER A 29 8.03 -24.47 -27.63
CA SER A 29 6.60 -24.23 -27.86
C SER A 29 5.71 -24.77 -26.73
N SER A 30 6.11 -25.89 -26.11
CA SER A 30 5.44 -26.47 -24.94
C SER A 30 5.42 -25.50 -23.75
N HIS A 31 6.57 -24.92 -23.40
CA HIS A 31 6.69 -23.95 -22.31
C HIS A 31 5.89 -22.67 -22.59
N LYS A 32 5.93 -22.15 -23.83
CA LYS A 32 5.09 -21.00 -24.22
C LYS A 32 3.60 -21.30 -24.02
N MET A 33 3.13 -22.46 -24.46
CA MET A 33 1.73 -22.85 -24.33
C MET A 33 1.32 -23.08 -22.88
N PHE A 34 2.22 -23.61 -22.06
CA PHE A 34 2.00 -23.75 -20.62
C PHE A 34 1.80 -22.39 -19.95
N LEU A 35 2.70 -21.43 -20.18
CA LEU A 35 2.57 -20.09 -19.61
C LEU A 35 1.31 -19.36 -20.10
N LYS A 36 0.99 -19.47 -21.39
CA LYS A 36 -0.27 -18.94 -21.95
C LYS A 36 -1.50 -19.46 -21.20
N LYS A 37 -1.54 -20.76 -20.89
CA LYS A 37 -2.65 -21.35 -20.14
C LYS A 37 -2.76 -20.81 -18.72
N ILE A 38 -1.63 -20.61 -18.03
CA ILE A 38 -1.67 -20.04 -16.68
C ILE A 38 -2.10 -18.57 -16.73
N VAL A 39 -1.54 -17.77 -17.65
CA VAL A 39 -1.96 -16.37 -17.81
C VAL A 39 -3.44 -16.27 -18.16
N TYR A 40 -3.94 -17.13 -19.05
CA TYR A 40 -5.37 -17.25 -19.35
C TYR A 40 -6.20 -17.55 -18.09
N PHE A 41 -5.74 -18.43 -17.21
CA PHE A 41 -6.40 -18.69 -15.92
C PHE A 41 -6.40 -17.46 -14.99
N LEU A 42 -5.35 -16.63 -15.06
CA LEU A 42 -5.23 -15.42 -14.24
C LEU A 42 -6.09 -14.26 -14.75
N LEU A 43 -6.34 -14.13 -16.06
CA LEU A 43 -7.12 -13.01 -16.60
C LEU A 43 -8.47 -12.89 -15.87
N PRO A 44 -8.77 -11.76 -15.20
CA PRO A 44 -10.04 -11.63 -14.49
C PRO A 44 -11.27 -11.87 -15.38
N SER A 45 -11.27 -11.40 -16.64
CA SER A 45 -12.39 -11.60 -17.57
C SER A 45 -12.71 -13.08 -17.88
N ASN A 46 -11.74 -13.98 -17.73
CA ASN A 46 -11.93 -15.42 -17.96
C ASN A 46 -12.66 -16.11 -16.82
N ASN A 47 -12.96 -15.42 -15.71
CA ASN A 47 -13.81 -15.93 -14.64
C ASN A 47 -13.29 -17.23 -13.97
N GLN A 48 -11.99 -17.53 -14.09
CA GLN A 48 -11.38 -18.73 -13.51
C GLN A 48 -10.87 -18.43 -12.09
N LEU A 49 -9.77 -17.67 -11.96
CA LEU A 49 -9.26 -17.27 -10.64
C LEU A 49 -10.26 -16.38 -9.88
N SER A 50 -10.87 -15.41 -10.56
CA SER A 50 -11.76 -14.41 -9.94
C SER A 50 -13.00 -15.00 -9.25
N ARG A 51 -13.41 -16.22 -9.62
CA ARG A 51 -14.55 -16.93 -9.01
C ARG A 51 -14.16 -17.90 -7.90
N CYS A 52 -12.87 -18.11 -7.66
CA CYS A 52 -12.43 -18.97 -6.56
C CYS A 52 -12.77 -18.30 -5.22
N ASP A 53 -13.44 -19.04 -4.33
CA ASP A 53 -13.77 -18.53 -3.01
C ASP A 53 -12.52 -18.25 -2.18
N LEU A 54 -12.55 -17.16 -1.43
CA LEU A 54 -11.46 -16.75 -0.55
C LEU A 54 -11.32 -17.67 0.66
N TYR A 55 -12.46 -18.02 1.28
CA TYR A 55 -12.53 -18.80 2.52
C TYR A 55 -12.77 -20.30 2.27
N SER A 56 -12.30 -20.81 1.14
CA SER A 56 -12.46 -22.22 0.78
C SER A 56 -11.72 -23.14 1.76
N SER A 57 -12.29 -24.32 2.02
CA SER A 57 -11.60 -25.41 2.74
C SER A 57 -10.39 -25.94 1.96
N ASN A 58 -10.41 -25.76 0.63
CA ASN A 58 -9.28 -26.05 -0.23
C ASN A 58 -8.35 -24.83 -0.20
N ASN A 59 -7.04 -25.05 -0.08
CA ASN A 59 -6.03 -23.99 0.07
C ASN A 59 -5.86 -23.17 -1.23
N ASN A 60 -6.88 -22.40 -1.60
CA ASN A 60 -6.94 -21.57 -2.80
C ASN A 60 -5.84 -20.50 -2.83
N ASN A 61 -5.21 -20.21 -1.69
CA ASN A 61 -4.04 -19.34 -1.61
C ASN A 61 -2.86 -19.86 -2.45
N VAL A 62 -2.78 -21.17 -2.70
CA VAL A 62 -1.75 -21.76 -3.59
C VAL A 62 -1.83 -21.15 -5.00
N TYR A 63 -3.03 -20.89 -5.53
CA TYR A 63 -3.18 -20.24 -6.83
C TYR A 63 -2.60 -18.83 -6.83
N SER A 64 -2.75 -18.12 -5.70
CA SER A 64 -2.27 -16.74 -5.57
C SER A 64 -0.75 -16.70 -5.43
N LEU A 65 -0.16 -17.63 -4.68
CA LEU A 65 1.30 -17.78 -4.60
C LEU A 65 1.90 -18.15 -5.96
N ALA A 66 1.31 -19.11 -6.67
CA ALA A 66 1.74 -19.48 -8.02
C ALA A 66 1.62 -18.31 -9.01
N ALA A 67 0.55 -17.51 -8.92
CA ALA A 67 0.37 -16.30 -9.72
C ALA A 67 1.46 -15.26 -9.44
N ILE A 68 1.79 -15.04 -8.17
CA ILE A 68 2.86 -14.12 -7.75
C ILE A 68 4.21 -14.55 -8.32
N ASP A 69 4.54 -15.84 -8.22
CA ASP A 69 5.81 -16.36 -8.75
C ASP A 69 5.86 -16.27 -10.28
N LEU A 70 4.76 -16.56 -10.96
CA LEU A 70 4.64 -16.37 -12.41
C LEU A 70 4.82 -14.90 -12.81
N LEU A 71 4.15 -13.97 -12.14
CA LEU A 71 4.24 -12.54 -12.46
C LEU A 71 5.66 -11.99 -12.23
N LYS A 72 6.34 -12.43 -11.17
CA LYS A 72 7.76 -12.12 -10.95
C LYS A 72 8.63 -12.69 -12.06
N PHE A 73 8.41 -13.95 -12.45
CA PHE A 73 9.13 -14.57 -13.56
C PHE A 73 8.92 -13.81 -14.88
N LEU A 74 7.67 -13.47 -15.22
CA LEU A 74 7.35 -12.73 -16.44
C LEU A 74 7.98 -11.33 -16.43
N LEU A 75 8.02 -10.69 -15.27
CA LEU A 75 8.65 -9.38 -15.11
C LEU A 75 10.17 -9.44 -15.29
N ASP A 76 10.82 -10.43 -14.69
CA ASP A 76 12.29 -10.60 -14.74
C ASP A 76 12.78 -11.17 -16.09
N CYS A 77 11.88 -11.80 -16.86
CA CYS A 77 12.24 -12.40 -18.15
C CYS A 77 12.21 -11.37 -19.30
N GLU A 78 13.37 -11.07 -19.87
CA GLU A 78 13.53 -10.14 -21.00
C GLU A 78 13.21 -10.77 -22.37
N HIS A 79 12.17 -11.60 -22.44
CA HIS A 79 11.72 -12.24 -23.67
C HIS A 79 10.42 -11.61 -24.16
N ALA A 80 10.30 -11.35 -25.46
CA ALA A 80 9.14 -10.68 -26.06
C ALA A 80 7.80 -11.34 -25.70
N GLU A 81 7.75 -12.67 -25.66
CA GLU A 81 6.55 -13.41 -25.26
C GLU A 81 6.17 -13.21 -23.79
N ALA A 82 7.14 -13.11 -22.87
CA ALA A 82 6.87 -12.85 -21.46
C ALA A 82 6.32 -11.44 -21.25
N THR A 83 6.93 -10.45 -21.92
CA THR A 83 6.43 -9.07 -21.99
C THR A 83 5.00 -9.03 -22.53
N ARG A 84 4.72 -9.73 -23.64
CA ARG A 84 3.38 -9.78 -24.25
C ARG A 84 2.34 -10.35 -23.29
N LEU A 85 2.67 -11.42 -22.59
CA LEU A 85 1.78 -12.06 -21.61
C LEU A 85 1.50 -11.17 -20.39
N LEU A 86 2.51 -10.46 -19.90
CA LEU A 86 2.33 -9.50 -18.80
C LEU A 86 1.46 -8.31 -19.25
N GLN A 87 1.67 -7.79 -20.45
CA GLN A 87 0.84 -6.72 -21.02
C GLN A 87 -0.61 -7.17 -21.24
N GLU A 88 -0.82 -8.40 -21.72
CA GLU A 88 -2.15 -9.01 -21.87
C GLU A 88 -2.89 -9.08 -20.53
N PHE A 89 -2.20 -9.53 -19.47
CA PHE A 89 -2.76 -9.55 -18.12
C PHE A 89 -3.10 -8.15 -17.59
N LEU A 90 -2.21 -7.18 -17.76
CA LEU A 90 -2.43 -5.82 -17.25
C LEU A 90 -3.52 -5.07 -18.03
N ALA A 91 -3.64 -5.29 -19.33
CA ALA A 91 -4.72 -4.73 -20.14
C ALA A 91 -6.08 -5.27 -19.70
N ASP A 92 -6.21 -6.60 -19.50
CA ASP A 92 -7.45 -7.18 -19.00
C ASP A 92 -7.81 -6.65 -17.61
N LEU A 93 -6.82 -6.54 -16.71
CA LEU A 93 -7.02 -5.99 -15.38
C LEU A 93 -7.44 -4.52 -15.41
N HIS A 94 -6.81 -3.70 -16.27
CA HIS A 94 -7.19 -2.31 -16.48
C HIS A 94 -8.66 -2.20 -16.85
N ASP A 95 -9.12 -2.98 -17.83
CA ASP A 95 -10.51 -2.94 -18.30
C ASP A 95 -11.48 -3.32 -17.19
N GLN A 96 -11.16 -4.32 -16.36
CA GLN A 96 -12.01 -4.71 -15.23
C GLN A 96 -12.02 -3.67 -14.11
N LEU A 97 -10.93 -2.93 -13.90
CA LEU A 97 -10.88 -1.81 -12.96
C LEU A 97 -11.66 -0.60 -13.49
N ASP A 98 -11.57 -0.29 -14.78
CA ASP A 98 -12.30 0.84 -15.38
C ASP A 98 -13.81 0.56 -15.41
N CYS A 99 -14.24 -0.71 -15.52
CA CYS A 99 -15.64 -1.10 -15.35
C CYS A 99 -16.24 -0.63 -14.02
N ILE A 100 -15.47 -0.54 -12.94
CA ILE A 100 -15.92 -0.03 -11.62
C ILE A 100 -16.39 1.42 -11.73
N LEU A 101 -15.77 2.20 -12.62
CA LEU A 101 -16.04 3.62 -12.82
C LEU A 101 -17.11 3.89 -13.88
N THR A 102 -17.18 3.04 -14.91
CA THR A 102 -17.99 3.29 -16.12
C THR A 102 -19.35 2.58 -16.10
N SER A 103 -19.52 1.54 -15.29
CA SER A 103 -20.80 0.85 -15.13
C SER A 103 -21.81 1.71 -14.35
N GLU A 104 -23.10 1.50 -14.59
CA GLU A 104 -24.17 2.20 -13.85
C GLU A 104 -24.06 1.96 -12.32
N SER A 105 -23.59 0.77 -11.94
CA SER A 105 -23.34 0.40 -10.56
C SER A 105 -22.08 -0.47 -10.45
N ALA A 106 -21.24 -0.19 -9.45
CA ALA A 106 -20.09 -1.03 -9.12
C ALA A 106 -20.49 -2.48 -8.78
N HIS A 107 -21.74 -2.70 -8.36
CA HIS A 107 -22.27 -4.03 -8.04
C HIS A 107 -22.43 -4.94 -9.26
N ASP A 108 -22.53 -4.38 -10.47
CA ASP A 108 -22.73 -5.15 -11.70
C ASP A 108 -21.40 -5.57 -12.34
N THR A 109 -20.28 -5.13 -11.77
CA THR A 109 -18.93 -5.40 -12.29
C THR A 109 -18.36 -6.71 -11.75
N LEU A 110 -17.38 -7.27 -12.47
CA LEU A 110 -16.63 -8.43 -12.01
C LEU A 110 -15.97 -8.18 -10.65
N LEU A 111 -15.37 -7.00 -10.48
CA LEU A 111 -14.74 -6.54 -9.25
C LEU A 111 -15.74 -5.85 -8.31
N SER A 112 -17.01 -6.28 -8.29
CA SER A 112 -18.01 -5.74 -7.36
C SER A 112 -17.56 -5.87 -5.90
N PRO A 113 -18.05 -5.01 -4.98
CA PRO A 113 -17.67 -5.08 -3.56
C PRO A 113 -17.94 -6.46 -2.95
N LYS A 114 -19.02 -7.12 -3.39
CA LYS A 114 -19.37 -8.49 -2.98
C LYS A 114 -18.32 -9.49 -3.44
N ASN A 115 -17.93 -9.48 -4.71
CA ASN A 115 -16.96 -10.43 -5.24
C ASN A 115 -15.59 -10.21 -4.60
N VAL A 116 -15.14 -8.95 -4.55
CA VAL A 116 -13.89 -8.56 -3.91
C VAL A 116 -13.79 -9.04 -2.46
N SER A 117 -14.90 -9.04 -1.71
CA SER A 117 -14.92 -9.47 -0.31
C SER A 117 -14.98 -10.99 -0.11
N ASN A 118 -15.44 -11.76 -1.11
CA ASN A 118 -15.74 -13.20 -0.93
C ASN A 118 -14.89 -14.13 -1.80
N THR A 119 -14.24 -13.61 -2.84
CA THR A 119 -13.46 -14.40 -3.79
C THR A 119 -12.02 -13.91 -3.88
N LEU A 120 -11.19 -14.59 -4.67
CA LEU A 120 -9.82 -14.16 -4.98
C LEU A 120 -9.76 -12.89 -5.84
N CYS A 121 -10.88 -12.22 -6.16
CA CYS A 121 -10.87 -10.92 -6.84
C CYS A 121 -9.99 -9.89 -6.13
N GLN A 122 -9.94 -9.88 -4.80
CA GLN A 122 -9.06 -8.95 -4.08
C GLN A 122 -7.56 -9.20 -4.33
N HIS A 123 -7.16 -10.41 -4.74
CA HIS A 123 -5.75 -10.70 -5.00
C HIS A 123 -5.23 -10.08 -6.29
N TYR A 124 -6.09 -9.56 -7.17
CA TYR A 124 -5.64 -8.71 -8.28
C TYR A 124 -4.96 -7.43 -7.79
N PHE A 125 -5.42 -6.85 -6.67
CA PHE A 125 -4.75 -5.71 -6.04
C PHE A 125 -3.39 -6.11 -5.45
N LEU A 126 -3.32 -7.31 -4.85
CA LEU A 126 -2.06 -7.88 -4.36
C LEU A 126 -1.05 -8.08 -5.51
N PHE A 127 -1.50 -8.54 -6.68
CA PHE A 127 -0.63 -8.73 -7.85
C PHE A 127 -0.06 -7.40 -8.35
N VAL A 128 -0.87 -6.32 -8.37
CA VAL A 128 -0.37 -4.97 -8.65
C VAL A 128 0.67 -4.55 -7.61
N GLY A 129 0.41 -4.82 -6.33
CA GLY A 129 1.36 -4.59 -5.25
C GLY A 129 2.73 -5.24 -5.49
N VAL A 130 2.73 -6.53 -5.82
CA VAL A 130 3.95 -7.28 -6.14
C VAL A 130 4.72 -6.66 -7.31
N LEU A 131 4.02 -6.25 -8.38
CA LEU A 131 4.64 -5.60 -9.53
C LEU A 131 5.20 -4.22 -9.17
N SER A 132 4.52 -3.46 -8.31
CA SER A 132 4.91 -2.10 -7.93
C SER A 132 6.20 -2.02 -7.11
N ASN A 133 6.66 -3.13 -6.51
CA ASN A 133 7.91 -3.19 -5.74
C ASN A 133 9.19 -3.09 -6.63
N ARG A 134 9.06 -3.25 -7.95
CA ARG A 134 10.18 -3.17 -8.89
C ARG A 134 9.98 -2.03 -9.87
N ASN A 135 11.04 -1.27 -10.18
CA ASN A 135 11.01 -0.18 -11.18
C ASN A 135 10.46 -0.63 -12.54
N ARG A 136 10.87 -1.81 -13.01
CA ARG A 136 10.34 -2.38 -14.27
C ARG A 136 8.83 -2.63 -14.18
N GLY A 137 8.34 -3.13 -13.05
CA GLY A 137 6.92 -3.41 -12.85
C GLY A 137 6.11 -2.13 -12.79
N LEU A 138 6.64 -1.07 -12.16
CA LEU A 138 6.04 0.27 -12.19
C LEU A 138 5.89 0.80 -13.63
N GLN A 139 6.91 0.66 -14.48
CA GLN A 139 6.81 1.08 -15.89
C GLN A 139 5.68 0.34 -16.63
N PHE A 140 5.50 -0.96 -16.37
CA PHE A 140 4.38 -1.72 -16.93
C PHE A 140 3.02 -1.26 -16.39
N LEU A 141 2.93 -0.99 -15.09
CA LEU A 141 1.69 -0.49 -14.46
C LEU A 141 1.31 0.91 -14.92
N GLU A 142 2.30 1.77 -15.18
CA GLU A 142 2.09 3.12 -15.73
C GLU A 142 1.66 3.06 -17.21
N SER A 143 2.41 2.32 -18.04
CA SER A 143 2.10 2.22 -19.47
C SER A 143 0.80 1.49 -19.80
N SER A 144 0.31 0.64 -18.88
CA SER A 144 -1.01 0.00 -19.00
C SER A 144 -2.16 0.83 -18.44
N GLY A 145 -1.90 1.99 -17.83
CA GLY A 145 -2.92 2.82 -17.20
C GLY A 145 -3.47 2.26 -15.87
N VAL A 146 -2.93 1.15 -15.36
CA VAL A 146 -3.42 0.53 -14.12
C VAL A 146 -3.27 1.47 -12.92
N LEU A 147 -2.16 2.19 -12.79
CA LEU A 147 -2.00 3.16 -11.69
C LEU A 147 -3.01 4.32 -11.78
N GLU A 148 -3.30 4.77 -13.01
CA GLU A 148 -4.26 5.85 -13.24
C GLU A 148 -5.68 5.42 -12.85
N VAL A 149 -6.14 4.26 -13.31
CA VAL A 149 -7.48 3.76 -12.99
C VAL A 149 -7.62 3.46 -11.49
N LEU A 150 -6.58 2.92 -10.83
CA LEU A 150 -6.58 2.73 -9.38
C LEU A 150 -6.73 4.07 -8.63
N ASN A 151 -6.01 5.11 -9.05
CA ASN A 151 -6.16 6.45 -8.48
C ASN A 151 -7.61 6.95 -8.62
N ARG A 152 -8.20 6.83 -9.80
CA ARG A 152 -9.60 7.24 -10.06
C ARG A 152 -10.58 6.43 -9.20
N VAL A 153 -10.43 5.11 -9.11
CA VAL A 153 -11.25 4.24 -8.26
C VAL A 153 -11.16 4.65 -6.79
N ALA A 154 -9.96 4.91 -6.28
CA ALA A 154 -9.77 5.28 -4.88
C ALA A 154 -10.41 6.63 -4.52
N LEU A 155 -10.44 7.58 -5.45
CA LEU A 155 -10.97 8.94 -5.21
C LEU A 155 -12.47 9.08 -5.44
N THR A 156 -13.07 8.21 -6.26
CA THR A 156 -14.47 8.37 -6.70
C THR A 156 -15.41 7.29 -6.16
N SER A 157 -14.87 6.12 -5.79
CA SER A 157 -15.69 5.03 -5.28
C SER A 157 -16.34 5.38 -3.94
N LYS A 158 -17.59 4.92 -3.76
CA LYS A 158 -18.34 4.99 -2.49
C LYS A 158 -18.11 3.77 -1.59
N HIS A 159 -17.34 2.79 -2.04
CA HIS A 159 -17.08 1.56 -1.30
C HIS A 159 -15.65 1.55 -0.75
N ASP A 160 -15.54 1.57 0.59
CA ASP A 160 -14.26 1.58 1.30
C ASP A 160 -13.34 0.40 0.95
N CYS A 161 -13.89 -0.75 0.50
CA CYS A 161 -13.10 -1.93 0.18
C CYS A 161 -12.02 -1.65 -0.86
N TYR A 162 -12.30 -0.82 -1.87
CA TYR A 162 -11.32 -0.52 -2.91
C TYR A 162 -10.18 0.33 -2.38
N VAL A 163 -10.48 1.41 -1.64
CA VAL A 163 -9.46 2.26 -1.01
C VAL A 163 -8.58 1.42 -0.09
N LYS A 164 -9.20 0.55 0.71
CA LYS A 164 -8.47 -0.35 1.62
C LYS A 164 -7.52 -1.27 0.88
N LEU A 165 -7.96 -1.91 -0.19
CA LEU A 165 -7.11 -2.80 -0.99
C LEU A 165 -6.01 -2.06 -1.74
N ILE A 166 -6.30 -0.90 -2.31
CA ILE A 166 -5.31 -0.09 -3.04
C ILE A 166 -4.22 0.38 -2.07
N VAL A 167 -4.63 1.00 -0.95
CA VAL A 167 -3.69 1.54 0.04
C VAL A 167 -2.86 0.44 0.69
N SER A 168 -3.44 -0.72 1.00
CA SER A 168 -2.70 -1.81 1.66
C SER A 168 -1.84 -2.68 0.74
N SER A 169 -2.04 -2.61 -0.58
CA SER A 169 -1.31 -3.48 -1.52
C SER A 169 -0.13 -2.80 -2.20
N LEU A 170 -0.18 -1.49 -2.47
CA LEU A 170 0.87 -0.79 -3.19
C LEU A 170 2.17 -0.68 -2.39
N ASP A 171 3.30 -0.72 -3.10
CA ASP A 171 4.62 -0.47 -2.52
C ASP A 171 4.93 1.05 -2.50
N TYR A 172 5.23 1.58 -1.32
CA TYR A 172 5.56 3.00 -1.10
C TYR A 172 7.04 3.25 -0.84
N SER A 173 7.90 2.24 -0.97
CA SER A 173 9.30 2.31 -0.55
C SER A 173 10.08 3.36 -1.34
N THR A 174 9.84 3.44 -2.65
CA THR A 174 10.66 4.27 -3.57
C THR A 174 9.85 5.03 -4.63
N SER A 175 8.65 4.55 -4.99
CA SER A 175 7.91 5.08 -6.13
C SER A 175 7.16 6.37 -5.84
N SER A 176 7.46 7.43 -6.59
CA SER A 176 6.68 8.67 -6.53
C SER A 176 5.25 8.49 -7.03
N ALA A 177 5.00 7.59 -7.98
CA ALA A 177 3.67 7.34 -8.55
C ALA A 177 2.71 6.71 -7.52
N THR A 178 3.15 5.68 -6.79
CA THR A 178 2.30 5.06 -5.76
C THR A 178 2.11 5.99 -4.56
N ARG A 179 3.15 6.71 -4.16
CA ARG A 179 3.06 7.75 -3.11
C ARG A 179 2.09 8.87 -3.52
N LEU A 180 2.05 9.27 -4.80
CA LEU A 180 1.09 10.25 -5.31
C LEU A 180 -0.35 9.75 -5.17
N ILE A 181 -0.63 8.48 -5.46
CA ILE A 181 -1.95 7.88 -5.22
C ILE A 181 -2.33 8.00 -3.74
N LEU A 182 -1.43 7.65 -2.82
CA LEU A 182 -1.70 7.79 -1.39
C LEU A 182 -1.92 9.26 -0.98
N SER A 183 -1.12 10.19 -1.48
CA SER A 183 -1.28 11.63 -1.23
C SER A 183 -2.63 12.17 -1.71
N ASN A 184 -3.12 11.71 -2.86
CA ASN A 184 -4.46 12.08 -3.34
C ASN A 184 -5.54 11.51 -2.42
N ILE A 185 -5.41 10.26 -1.98
CA ILE A 185 -6.36 9.63 -1.06
C ILE A 185 -6.36 10.36 0.29
N LEU A 186 -5.20 10.76 0.80
CA LEU A 186 -5.03 11.53 2.04
C LEU A 186 -5.68 12.92 1.98
N THR A 187 -6.07 13.41 0.81
CA THR A 187 -6.65 14.75 0.61
C THR A 187 -8.00 14.73 -0.11
N CYS A 188 -8.56 13.55 -0.38
CA CYS A 188 -9.85 13.40 -1.07
C CYS A 188 -11.04 13.83 -0.21
N ASP A 189 -12.22 13.99 -0.82
CA ASP A 189 -13.43 14.45 -0.12
C ASP A 189 -13.94 13.44 0.93
N GLN A 190 -13.71 12.15 0.70
CA GLN A 190 -14.22 11.06 1.53
C GLN A 190 -13.43 10.94 2.83
N VAL A 191 -14.07 11.32 3.93
CA VAL A 191 -13.47 11.26 5.28
C VAL A 191 -13.05 9.84 5.68
N SER A 192 -13.82 8.79 5.31
CA SER A 192 -13.46 7.40 5.61
C SER A 192 -12.17 6.98 4.91
N SER A 193 -11.99 7.39 3.65
CA SER A 193 -10.78 7.14 2.86
C SER A 193 -9.57 7.83 3.46
N ARG A 194 -9.69 9.13 3.79
CA ARG A 194 -8.61 9.87 4.46
C ARG A 194 -8.23 9.22 5.78
N LEU A 195 -9.21 8.93 6.63
CA LEU A 195 -8.98 8.29 7.93
C LEU A 195 -8.24 6.95 7.79
N TYR A 196 -8.66 6.10 6.85
CA TYR A 196 -7.98 4.82 6.62
C TYR A 196 -6.54 5.02 6.12
N ALA A 197 -6.32 5.95 5.19
CA ALA A 197 -4.99 6.26 4.69
C ALA A 197 -4.08 6.82 5.81
N THR A 198 -4.58 7.70 6.68
CA THR A 198 -3.83 8.20 7.85
C THR A 198 -3.48 7.08 8.83
N GLN A 199 -4.40 6.15 9.09
CA GLN A 199 -4.11 4.95 9.90
C GLN A 199 -3.03 4.08 9.25
N PHE A 200 -3.06 3.98 7.93
CA PHE A 200 -2.08 3.21 7.18
C PHE A 200 -0.68 3.83 7.24
N LEU A 201 -0.55 5.16 7.33
CA LEU A 201 0.74 5.81 7.57
C LEU A 201 1.41 5.30 8.86
N SER A 202 0.64 4.96 9.91
CA SER A 202 1.20 4.34 11.13
C SER A 202 1.75 2.93 10.88
N ILE A 203 1.21 2.20 9.91
CA ILE A 203 1.77 0.91 9.49
C ILE A 203 3.09 1.14 8.75
N LEU A 204 3.16 2.17 7.89
CA LEU A 204 4.37 2.55 7.16
C LEU A 204 5.53 2.91 8.09
N LEU A 205 5.27 3.63 9.20
CA LEU A 205 6.27 3.91 10.23
C LEU A 205 6.93 2.66 10.83
N ARG A 206 6.19 1.54 10.90
CA ARG A 206 6.68 0.27 11.48
C ARG A 206 7.45 -0.58 10.48
N THR A 207 7.49 -0.16 9.21
CA THR A 207 8.32 -0.85 8.22
C THR A 207 9.79 -0.56 8.51
N LYS A 208 10.67 -1.55 8.34
CA LYS A 208 12.12 -1.43 8.62
C LYS A 208 12.86 -0.65 7.52
N LEU A 209 12.30 0.48 7.12
CA LEU A 209 12.79 1.37 6.07
C LEU A 209 13.24 2.72 6.64
N GLU A 210 13.29 2.90 7.97
CA GLU A 210 13.71 4.16 8.61
C GLU A 210 15.13 4.61 8.19
N LEU A 211 15.97 3.68 7.73
CA LEU A 211 17.32 3.97 7.22
C LEU A 211 17.34 4.59 5.81
N GLN A 212 16.20 4.72 5.14
CA GLN A 212 16.06 5.41 3.85
C GLN A 212 15.56 6.83 4.10
N PRO A 213 16.42 7.87 4.02
CA PRO A 213 16.03 9.23 4.42
C PRO A 213 14.85 9.79 3.63
N ASP A 214 14.78 9.50 2.33
CA ASP A 214 13.67 9.92 1.47
C ASP A 214 12.32 9.32 1.93
N TYR A 215 12.30 8.02 2.24
CA TYR A 215 11.10 7.35 2.74
C TYR A 215 10.68 7.90 4.11
N LEU A 216 11.64 8.02 5.04
CA LEU A 216 11.40 8.54 6.37
C LEU A 216 10.79 9.94 6.32
N ASN A 217 11.43 10.85 5.57
CA ASN A 217 10.95 12.23 5.44
C ASN A 217 9.55 12.27 4.82
N TRP A 218 9.32 11.50 3.75
CA TRP A 218 8.02 11.46 3.09
C TRP A 218 6.90 10.96 4.02
N VAL A 219 7.13 9.89 4.80
CA VAL A 219 6.10 9.38 5.73
C VAL A 219 5.82 10.41 6.82
N VAL A 220 6.85 11.02 7.41
CA VAL A 220 6.67 12.03 8.47
C VAL A 220 5.96 13.27 7.94
N GLU A 221 6.37 13.79 6.78
CA GLU A 221 5.70 14.91 6.12
C GLU A 221 4.23 14.59 5.83
N SER A 222 3.94 13.38 5.35
CA SER A 222 2.57 12.94 5.10
C SER A 222 1.73 12.95 6.37
N ILE A 223 2.26 12.49 7.50
CA ILE A 223 1.54 12.52 8.79
C ILE A 223 1.38 13.96 9.30
N VAL A 224 2.42 14.78 9.23
CA VAL A 224 2.36 16.19 9.65
C VAL A 224 1.32 16.97 8.85
N ASN A 225 1.22 16.74 7.54
CA ASN A 225 0.19 17.36 6.70
C ASN A 225 -1.22 16.98 7.15
N GLN A 226 -1.44 15.74 7.61
CA GLN A 226 -2.73 15.28 8.12
C GLN A 226 -3.15 15.92 9.46
N LEU A 227 -2.25 16.57 10.20
CA LEU A 227 -2.63 17.38 11.37
C LEU A 227 -3.54 18.55 10.97
N GLN A 228 -3.48 19.00 9.72
CA GLN A 228 -4.27 20.12 9.19
C GLN A 228 -5.65 19.70 8.68
N ASP A 229 -6.00 18.41 8.74
CA ASP A 229 -7.31 17.93 8.27
C ASP A 229 -8.46 18.60 9.03
N GLU A 230 -9.45 19.09 8.29
CA GLU A 230 -10.66 19.74 8.82
C GLU A 230 -11.44 18.81 9.77
N LYS A 231 -11.38 17.50 9.55
CA LYS A 231 -12.05 16.51 10.39
C LYS A 231 -11.14 16.13 11.54
N LYS A 232 -11.56 16.52 12.74
CA LYS A 232 -10.88 16.22 14.01
C LYS A 232 -10.52 14.73 14.19
N LEU A 233 -11.33 13.80 13.67
CA LEU A 233 -11.02 12.36 13.73
C LEU A 233 -9.74 12.02 12.96
N VAL A 234 -9.53 12.62 11.79
CA VAL A 234 -8.34 12.39 10.95
C VAL A 234 -7.12 13.07 11.57
N SER A 235 -7.23 14.34 11.98
CA SER A 235 -6.09 15.04 12.60
C SER A 235 -5.68 14.47 13.95
N LEU A 236 -6.61 13.93 14.75
CA LEU A 236 -6.27 13.17 15.96
C LEU A 236 -5.62 11.81 15.64
N CYS A 237 -5.99 11.16 14.54
CA CYS A 237 -5.32 9.94 14.07
C CYS A 237 -3.86 10.26 13.68
N ALA A 238 -3.63 11.35 12.96
CA ALA A 238 -2.30 11.82 12.61
C ALA A 238 -1.46 12.16 13.86
N LEU A 239 -2.06 12.83 14.84
CA LEU A 239 -1.38 13.13 16.12
C LEU A 239 -0.95 11.85 16.83
N SER A 240 -1.81 10.82 16.85
CA SER A 240 -1.46 9.52 17.44
C SER A 240 -0.32 8.83 16.69
N ALA A 241 -0.29 8.95 15.35
CA ALA A 241 0.79 8.40 14.54
C ALA A 241 2.12 9.14 14.78
N LEU A 242 2.10 10.46 14.99
CA LEU A 242 3.31 11.22 15.35
C LEU A 242 3.81 10.88 16.74
N ASP A 243 2.92 10.67 17.70
CA ASP A 243 3.32 10.27 19.06
C ASP A 243 4.07 8.93 19.04
N GLU A 244 3.56 7.96 18.28
CA GLU A 244 4.27 6.70 18.01
C GLU A 244 5.59 6.93 17.26
N ALA A 245 5.60 7.74 16.21
CA ALA A 245 6.82 8.02 15.44
C ALA A 245 7.94 8.58 16.33
N CYS A 246 7.59 9.42 17.31
CA CYS A 246 8.55 10.04 18.23
C CYS A 246 9.16 9.06 19.25
N ASP A 247 8.80 7.77 19.25
CA ASP A 247 9.51 6.71 19.98
C ASP A 247 10.89 6.40 19.35
N ASP A 248 11.05 6.62 18.05
CA ASP A 248 12.33 6.52 17.36
C ASP A 248 12.99 7.89 17.19
N LYS A 249 14.30 7.95 17.42
CA LYS A 249 15.07 9.19 17.36
C LYS A 249 15.10 9.81 15.95
N HIS A 250 15.20 9.01 14.88
CA HIS A 250 15.27 9.52 13.52
C HIS A 250 13.96 10.18 13.11
N TYR A 251 12.84 9.53 13.44
CA TYR A 251 11.52 10.09 13.22
C TYR A 251 11.29 11.34 14.07
N LEU A 252 11.68 11.35 15.36
CA LEU A 252 11.59 12.53 16.22
C LEU A 252 12.36 13.73 15.63
N GLU A 253 13.59 13.54 15.17
CA GLU A 253 14.40 14.60 14.54
C GLU A 253 13.72 15.14 13.26
N ALA A 254 13.13 14.27 12.43
CA ALA A 254 12.37 14.69 11.25
C ALA A 254 11.11 15.47 11.61
N VAL A 255 10.37 15.06 12.65
CA VAL A 255 9.20 15.81 13.15
C VAL A 255 9.61 17.19 13.67
N ILE A 256 10.72 17.29 14.42
CA ILE A 256 11.27 18.57 14.91
C ILE A 256 11.61 19.49 13.75
N ALA A 257 12.23 18.97 12.68
CA ALA A 257 12.61 19.75 11.51
C ALA A 257 11.40 20.40 10.82
N LEU A 258 10.23 19.74 10.82
CA LEU A 258 9.00 20.26 10.22
C LEU A 258 8.24 21.26 11.09
N ARG A 259 8.57 21.37 12.39
CA ARG A 259 7.99 22.34 13.35
C ARG A 259 6.44 22.38 13.32
N PRO A 260 5.73 21.25 13.50
CA PRO A 260 4.27 21.23 13.47
C PRO A 260 3.65 22.04 14.61
N SER A 261 2.46 22.63 14.34
CA SER A 261 1.67 23.33 15.36
C SER A 261 0.89 22.34 16.23
N LEU A 262 1.47 21.92 17.36
CA LEU A 262 0.91 20.88 18.21
C LEU A 262 0.02 21.40 19.35
N LEU A 263 0.21 22.66 19.80
CA LEU A 263 -0.51 23.20 20.96
C LEU A 263 -2.03 23.29 20.76
N TYR A 264 -2.51 23.34 19.52
CA TYR A 264 -3.95 23.32 19.20
C TYR A 264 -4.64 22.03 19.68
N PHE A 265 -3.89 20.93 19.85
CA PHE A 265 -4.41 19.65 20.32
C PHE A 265 -4.50 19.54 21.86
N GLY A 266 -4.25 20.63 22.59
CA GLY A 266 -4.28 20.66 24.05
C GLY A 266 -3.21 19.77 24.68
N ASP A 267 -3.57 19.05 25.75
CA ASP A 267 -2.60 18.26 26.53
C ASP A 267 -1.88 17.20 25.70
N LYS A 268 -2.55 16.58 24.72
CA LYS A 268 -1.91 15.57 23.85
C LYS A 268 -0.78 16.18 23.02
N GLY A 269 -1.02 17.35 22.43
CA GLY A 269 -0.01 18.06 21.66
C GLY A 269 1.10 18.64 22.54
N LEU A 270 0.76 19.09 23.76
CA LEU A 270 1.73 19.53 24.74
C LEU A 270 2.69 18.40 25.14
N LEU A 271 2.16 17.21 25.44
CA LEU A 271 2.97 16.03 25.77
C LEU A 271 3.93 15.66 24.64
N LEU A 272 3.46 15.69 23.39
CA LEU A 272 4.31 15.45 22.23
C LEU A 272 5.43 16.50 22.09
N LEU A 273 5.14 17.79 22.30
CA LEU A 273 6.17 18.85 22.30
C LEU A 273 7.21 18.64 23.41
N ILE A 274 6.80 18.17 24.59
CA ILE A 274 7.74 17.88 25.68
C ILE A 274 8.76 16.81 25.25
N ARG A 275 8.37 15.84 24.41
CA ARG A 275 9.30 14.83 23.87
C ARG A 275 10.43 15.45 23.05
N PHE A 276 10.22 16.60 22.41
CA PHE A 276 11.27 17.29 21.64
C PHE A 276 12.44 17.73 22.54
N LEU A 277 12.19 17.96 23.83
CA LEU A 277 13.23 18.31 24.80
C LEU A 277 14.24 17.18 25.04
N SER A 278 13.96 15.96 24.57
CA SER A 278 14.89 14.82 24.66
C SER A 278 16.06 14.90 23.66
N THR A 279 16.02 15.82 22.69
CA THR A 279 17.11 16.05 21.73
C THR A 279 17.62 17.49 21.81
N THR A 280 18.88 17.68 21.41
CA THR A 280 19.51 19.02 21.40
C THR A 280 18.82 19.97 20.42
N SER A 281 18.42 19.47 19.24
CA SER A 281 17.71 20.23 18.21
C SER A 281 16.35 20.71 18.72
N GLY A 282 15.57 19.81 19.32
CA GLY A 282 14.26 20.11 19.86
C GLY A 282 14.32 21.03 21.09
N PHE A 283 15.28 20.83 21.99
CA PHE A 283 15.54 21.77 23.09
C PHE A 283 15.86 23.18 22.58
N THR A 284 16.78 23.29 21.61
CA THR A 284 17.18 24.60 21.06
C THR A 284 15.98 25.32 20.45
N TYR A 285 15.21 24.62 19.60
CA TYR A 285 13.98 25.13 18.99
C TYR A 285 12.96 25.63 20.03
N LEU A 286 12.67 24.83 21.07
CA LEU A 286 11.68 25.18 22.07
C LEU A 286 12.16 26.27 23.04
N ASN A 287 13.46 26.30 23.33
CA ASN A 287 14.05 27.32 24.18
C ASN A 287 14.02 28.71 23.50
N GLU A 288 14.35 28.78 22.21
CA GLU A 288 14.23 30.00 21.40
C GLU A 288 12.79 30.52 21.35
N ALA A 289 11.80 29.64 21.41
CA ALA A 289 10.38 29.98 21.48
C ALA A 289 9.88 30.35 22.90
N ASN A 290 10.78 30.48 23.89
CA ASN A 290 10.46 30.66 25.31
C ASN A 290 9.54 29.57 25.90
N PHE A 291 9.44 28.42 25.26
CA PHE A 291 8.56 27.33 25.72
C PHE A 291 9.09 26.70 27.02
N VAL A 292 10.40 26.47 27.11
CA VAL A 292 11.03 25.76 28.24
C VAL A 292 10.78 26.48 29.56
N SER A 293 11.13 27.78 29.65
CA SER A 293 10.93 28.58 30.87
C SER A 293 9.46 28.63 31.30
N ASN A 294 8.55 28.85 30.35
CA ASN A 294 7.11 28.87 30.61
C ASN A 294 6.58 27.52 31.12
N GLN A 295 7.08 26.41 30.56
CA GLN A 295 6.69 25.08 31.04
C GLN A 295 7.26 24.78 32.42
N LEU A 296 8.51 25.12 32.71
CA LEU A 296 9.10 24.91 34.05
C LEU A 296 8.25 25.56 35.14
N GLU A 297 7.81 26.82 34.93
CA GLU A 297 6.92 27.52 35.86
C GLU A 297 5.56 26.82 35.99
N ARG A 298 4.92 26.46 34.86
CA ARG A 298 3.62 25.75 34.87
C ARG A 298 3.68 24.39 35.53
N TRP A 299 4.76 23.64 35.34
CA TRP A 299 4.94 22.34 35.97
C TRP A 299 5.18 22.47 37.46
N ALA A 300 6.03 23.44 37.86
CA ALA A 300 6.30 23.72 39.27
C ALA A 300 5.07 24.19 40.04
N THR A 301 4.16 24.94 39.42
CA THR A 301 2.99 25.55 40.10
C THR A 301 1.70 24.75 39.99
N HIS A 302 1.54 23.93 38.94
CA HIS A 302 0.26 23.30 38.62
C HIS A 302 0.35 21.80 38.32
N PHE A 303 1.14 21.39 37.32
CA PHE A 303 1.11 19.99 36.87
C PHE A 303 1.68 19.00 37.88
N ASN A 304 2.68 19.38 38.69
CA ASN A 304 3.24 18.51 39.73
C ASN A 304 2.25 18.20 40.88
N TYR A 305 1.15 18.94 40.98
CA TYR A 305 0.12 18.78 42.02
C TYR A 305 -1.19 18.19 41.50
N ARG A 306 -1.26 17.83 40.22
CA ARG A 306 -2.37 17.12 39.60
C ARG A 306 -2.07 15.63 39.50
#